data_AF-D3P572-F1
#
_entry.id   AF-D3P572-F1
#
_cell.length_a   1.000
_cell.length_b   1.000
_cell.length_c   1.000
_cell.angle_alpha   90.00
_cell.angle_beta   90.00
_cell.angle_gamma   90.00
#
_symmetry.space_group_name_H-M   'P 1'
#
loop_
_entity.id
_entity.type
_entity.pdbx_description
1 polymer ?
#
loop_
_entity_poly.entity_id
_entity_poly.type
_entity_poly.pdbx_seq_one_letter_code
_entity_poly.pdbx_strand_id
1 'polypeptide(L)'
;MTGGQPVDGPISVPAITRQLAAEGITRIAVVSDAPEKYDGRSGLAPFTTVHHREELDAVQREMRDIPGVTILVYEQTCAAEKRRRRKRGTLADPARRMVINDLVCEGCGDCGRKSNCLSVQPKPTEFGVKRRIDQSSCNKDYSCADGFCPSFVSVVGGRLRKPDPDKVAARFADELAALPLPHRGAAEDPAEMLAESLAEILIVGVGGTGVVTIGAVLAMAAHLEGKASSVLDFMGFAQKGGAVHSYLRVAEDAARLNQARIDPKRAQLVLACDTVVAASPEALKTVRLGRTRVVANAHVALRISANSPRRFG
;
A
#
# COMPACT_ATOMS: atom_id res chain seq x y z
N MET A 1 12.54 5.13 7.05
CA MET A 1 11.39 4.35 6.52
C MET A 1 11.72 3.80 5.14
N THR A 2 12.54 2.75 5.05
CA THR A 2 13.14 2.27 3.79
C THR A 2 12.44 1.05 3.18
N GLY A 3 11.17 0.78 3.53
CA GLY A 3 10.49 -0.43 3.06
C GLY A 3 11.17 -1.76 3.47
N GLY A 4 12.08 -1.74 4.46
CA GLY A 4 12.87 -2.90 4.88
C GLY A 4 14.26 -3.01 4.23
N GLN A 5 14.72 -2.00 3.48
CA GLN A 5 16.13 -1.91 3.08
C GLN A 5 16.98 -1.55 4.30
N PRO A 6 18.13 -2.20 4.50
CA PRO A 6 19.07 -1.77 5.53
C PRO A 6 19.49 -0.33 5.24
N VAL A 7 19.67 0.46 6.29
CA VAL A 7 20.35 1.74 6.16
C VAL A 7 21.86 1.45 6.16
N ASP A 8 22.61 2.13 5.30
CA ASP A 8 24.06 2.00 5.29
C ASP A 8 24.64 2.64 6.56
N GLY A 9 25.37 1.84 7.35
CA GLY A 9 26.01 2.25 8.60
C GLY A 9 25.24 1.91 9.89
N PRO A 10 25.91 1.95 11.07
CA PRO A 10 25.31 1.62 12.36
C PRO A 10 24.47 2.78 12.90
N ILE A 11 23.29 2.99 12.33
CA ILE A 11 22.35 3.98 12.87
C ILE A 11 21.51 3.32 13.97
N SER A 12 21.90 3.54 15.23
CA SER A 12 21.13 3.15 16.40
C SER A 12 20.34 4.33 16.96
N VAL A 13 19.21 4.05 17.62
CA VAL A 13 18.43 5.09 18.33
C VAL A 13 19.32 5.87 19.32
N PRO A 14 20.15 5.22 20.15
CA PRO A 14 21.13 5.92 21.00
C PRO A 14 22.05 6.87 20.24
N ALA A 15 22.63 6.43 19.11
CA ALA A 15 23.51 7.26 18.29
C ALA A 15 22.78 8.49 17.75
N ILE A 16 21.55 8.31 17.24
CA ILE A 16 20.70 9.42 16.77
C ILE A 16 20.46 10.41 17.91
N THR A 17 19.99 9.94 19.07
CA THR A 17 19.66 10.85 20.18
C THR A 17 20.88 11.65 20.66
N ARG A 18 22.07 11.05 20.67
CA ARG A 18 23.32 11.74 21.05
C ARG A 18 23.74 12.78 20.04
N GLN A 19 23.63 12.47 18.76
CA GLN A 19 23.89 13.44 17.70
C GLN A 19 22.95 14.65 17.87
N LEU A 20 21.65 14.40 18.02
CA LEU A 20 20.65 15.45 18.19
C LEU A 20 20.91 16.29 19.46
N ALA A 21 21.32 15.65 20.56
CA ALA A 21 21.69 16.38 21.78
C ALA A 21 22.93 17.26 21.56
N ALA A 22 23.92 16.79 20.82
CA ALA A 22 25.12 17.58 20.47
C ALA A 22 24.79 18.75 19.52
N GLU A 23 23.76 18.62 18.68
CA GLU A 23 23.24 19.69 17.82
C GLU A 23 22.41 20.74 18.60
N GLY A 24 22.21 20.58 19.91
CA GLY A 24 21.55 21.56 20.76
C GLY A 24 20.03 21.49 20.76
N ILE A 25 19.46 20.31 20.44
CA ILE A 25 18.01 20.10 20.41
C ILE A 25 17.41 20.23 21.82
N THR A 26 16.36 21.04 21.93
CA THR A 26 15.73 21.44 23.20
C THR A 26 14.97 20.28 23.86
N ARG A 27 14.32 19.42 23.05
CA ARG A 27 13.50 18.31 23.53
C ARG A 27 13.63 17.10 22.62
N ILE A 28 14.01 15.95 23.18
CA ILE A 28 14.12 14.68 22.45
C ILE A 28 13.19 13.64 23.08
N ALA A 29 12.24 13.13 22.29
CA ALA A 29 11.35 12.05 22.70
C ALA A 29 11.59 10.81 21.83
N VAL A 30 11.80 9.65 22.46
CA VAL A 30 11.77 8.35 21.78
C VAL A 30 10.39 7.74 22.00
N VAL A 31 9.71 7.40 20.91
CA VAL A 31 8.42 6.70 20.95
C VAL A 31 8.64 5.30 20.39
N SER A 32 8.31 4.26 21.15
CA SER A 32 8.51 2.86 20.75
C SER A 32 7.30 1.99 21.05
N ASP A 33 7.19 0.85 20.34
CA ASP A 33 6.25 -0.23 20.68
C ASP A 33 6.78 -1.19 21.75
N ALA A 34 8.01 -0.97 22.22
CA ALA A 34 8.66 -1.71 23.30
C ALA A 34 9.58 -0.76 24.11
N PRO A 35 8.99 0.26 24.78
CA PRO A 35 9.75 1.26 25.53
C PRO A 35 10.63 0.66 26.64
N GLU A 36 10.27 -0.51 27.16
CA GLU A 36 11.02 -1.26 28.17
C GLU A 36 12.43 -1.68 27.73
N LYS A 37 12.72 -1.65 26.42
CA LYS A 37 14.07 -1.86 25.88
C LYS A 37 15.03 -0.73 26.24
N TYR A 38 14.49 0.44 26.59
CA TYR A 38 15.26 1.64 26.87
C TYR A 38 15.33 1.90 28.38
N ASP A 39 16.25 1.20 29.04
CA ASP A 39 16.61 1.42 30.44
C ASP A 39 17.75 2.46 30.60
N GLY A 40 18.20 2.69 31.84
CA GLY A 40 19.32 3.59 32.13
C GLY A 40 20.67 3.19 31.50
N ARG A 41 20.80 1.98 30.95
CA ARG A 41 22.02 1.47 30.28
C ARG A 41 21.94 1.54 28.77
N SER A 42 20.81 2.00 28.24
CA SER A 42 20.53 2.00 26.80
C SER A 42 21.33 3.03 26.02
N GLY A 43 22.09 3.88 26.71
CA GLY A 43 23.00 4.83 26.09
C GLY A 43 22.30 5.96 25.34
N LEU A 44 21.01 6.20 25.58
CA LEU A 44 20.30 7.38 25.10
C LEU A 44 21.01 8.65 25.56
N ALA A 45 20.84 9.74 24.80
CA ALA A 45 21.34 11.03 25.23
C ALA A 45 20.73 11.45 26.57
N PRO A 46 21.43 12.30 27.35
CA PRO A 46 20.84 12.96 28.51
C PRO A 46 19.48 13.59 28.15
N PHE A 47 18.58 13.76 29.12
CA PHE A 47 17.25 14.38 28.97
C PHE A 47 16.30 13.77 27.90
N THR A 48 16.66 12.66 27.27
CA THR A 48 15.77 11.94 26.36
C THR A 48 14.68 11.21 27.14
N THR A 49 13.42 11.46 26.82
CA THR A 49 12.29 10.73 27.42
C THR A 49 11.86 9.57 26.52
N VAL A 50 11.42 8.46 27.11
CA VAL A 50 10.91 7.30 26.37
C VAL A 50 9.42 7.15 26.65
N HIS A 51 8.63 6.99 25.59
CA HIS A 51 7.17 6.91 25.64
C HIS A 51 6.68 5.69 24.87
N HIS A 52 5.54 5.15 25.30
CA HIS A 52 4.84 4.13 24.51
C HIS A 52 4.16 4.77 23.30
N ARG A 53 3.99 4.00 22.22
CA ARG A 53 3.33 4.48 20.98
C ARG A 53 1.93 5.09 21.17
N GLU A 54 1.23 4.71 22.23
CA GLU A 54 -0.11 5.23 22.55
C GLU A 54 -0.08 6.69 23.01
N GLU A 55 1.07 7.15 23.50
CA GLU A 55 1.28 8.52 23.97
C GLU A 55 1.72 9.45 22.84
N LEU A 56 1.85 8.96 21.60
CA LEU A 56 2.36 9.72 20.45
C LEU A 56 1.66 11.08 20.27
N ASP A 57 0.33 11.12 20.32
CA ASP A 57 -0.43 12.36 20.15
C ASP A 57 -0.21 13.32 21.32
N ALA A 58 -0.12 12.82 22.55
CA ALA A 58 0.16 13.63 23.73
C ALA A 58 1.56 14.24 23.66
N VAL A 59 2.56 13.44 23.31
CA VAL A 59 3.96 13.89 23.11
C VAL A 59 4.05 14.92 21.98
N GLN A 60 3.36 14.70 20.85
CA GLN A 60 3.34 15.66 19.75
C GLN A 60 2.70 17.01 20.13
N ARG A 61 1.69 16.99 21.01
CA ARG A 61 1.05 18.22 21.52
C ARG A 61 1.96 18.92 22.52
N GLU A 62 2.53 18.20 23.49
CA GLU A 62 3.52 18.73 24.44
C GLU A 62 4.66 19.43 23.69
N MET A 63 5.26 18.75 22.70
CA MET A 63 6.40 19.26 21.95
C MET A 63 6.07 20.48 21.09
N ARG A 64 4.81 20.64 20.66
CA ARG A 64 4.37 21.81 19.88
C ARG A 64 4.50 23.11 20.68
N ASP A 65 4.28 23.04 21.98
CA ASP A 65 4.20 24.23 22.85
C ASP A 65 5.57 24.60 23.45
N ILE A 66 6.61 23.81 23.20
CA ILE A 66 7.98 24.06 23.67
C ILE A 66 8.68 25.01 22.68
N PRO A 67 9.16 26.19 23.14
CA PRO A 67 9.97 27.06 22.31
C PRO A 67 11.30 26.39 21.91
N GLY A 68 11.69 26.52 20.65
CA GLY A 68 12.93 25.94 20.10
C GLY A 68 12.68 24.77 19.16
N VAL A 69 13.69 23.92 18.98
CA VAL A 69 13.59 22.75 18.10
C VAL A 69 13.37 21.50 18.96
N THR A 70 12.29 20.79 18.67
CA THR A 70 11.95 19.52 19.32
C THR A 70 12.00 18.37 18.32
N ILE A 71 12.52 17.20 18.71
CA ILE A 71 12.62 16.03 17.84
C ILE A 71 12.00 14.79 18.47
N LEU A 72 11.20 14.08 17.66
CA LEU A 72 10.59 12.82 18.00
C LEU A 72 11.24 11.70 17.17
N VAL A 73 11.89 10.76 17.85
CA VAL A 73 12.45 9.55 17.24
C VAL A 73 11.43 8.43 17.40
N TYR A 74 10.76 8.08 16.30
CA TYR A 74 9.77 7.00 16.30
C TYR A 74 10.43 5.67 15.92
N GLU A 75 10.65 4.79 16.90
CA GLU A 75 11.22 3.47 16.70
C GLU A 75 10.12 2.42 16.63
N GLN A 76 9.85 1.96 15.41
CA GLN A 76 8.95 0.83 15.21
C GLN A 76 9.33 0.06 13.95
N THR A 77 9.34 -1.28 14.05
CA THR A 77 9.43 -2.11 12.84
C THR A 77 8.13 -1.98 12.05
N CYS A 78 8.24 -1.57 10.79
CA CYS A 78 7.06 -1.39 9.95
C CYS A 78 6.30 -2.71 9.74
N ALA A 79 5.00 -2.58 9.52
CA ALA A 79 4.10 -3.72 9.32
C ALA A 79 4.50 -4.64 8.14
N ALA A 80 5.05 -4.07 7.06
CA ALA A 80 5.51 -4.85 5.92
C ALA A 80 6.70 -5.74 6.28
N GLU A 81 7.69 -5.18 6.98
CA GLU A 81 8.87 -5.92 7.41
C GLU A 81 8.53 -6.94 8.50
N LYS A 82 7.66 -6.63 9.46
CA LYS A 82 7.14 -7.63 10.44
C LYS A 82 6.53 -8.85 9.71
N ARG A 83 5.71 -8.61 8.68
CA ARG A 83 5.11 -9.70 7.87
C ARG A 83 6.18 -10.48 7.09
N ARG A 84 7.15 -9.80 6.48
CA ARG A 84 8.24 -10.43 5.73
C ARG A 84 9.12 -11.30 6.64
N ARG A 85 9.48 -10.81 7.83
CA ARG A 85 10.24 -11.57 8.85
C ARG A 85 9.47 -12.79 9.34
N ARG A 86 8.17 -12.66 9.62
CA ARG A 86 7.31 -13.80 9.99
C ARG A 86 7.25 -14.86 8.89
N LYS A 87 7.09 -14.46 7.63
CA LYS A 87 7.13 -15.39 6.48
C LYS A 87 8.48 -16.11 6.36
N ARG A 88 9.58 -15.44 6.71
CA ARG A 88 10.95 -16.00 6.71
C ARG A 88 11.32 -16.74 8.00
N GLY A 89 10.43 -16.78 9.00
CA GLY A 89 10.71 -17.38 10.30
C GLY A 89 11.66 -16.58 11.20
N THR A 90 12.02 -15.35 10.85
CA THR A 90 12.96 -14.50 11.62
C THR A 90 12.26 -13.58 12.64
N LEU A 91 10.94 -13.67 12.74
CA LEU A 91 10.13 -13.00 13.77
C LEU A 91 8.99 -13.94 14.18
N ALA A 92 8.71 -14.03 15.48
CA ALA A 92 7.61 -14.84 15.99
C ALA A 92 6.27 -14.44 15.34
N ASP A 93 5.52 -15.44 14.86
CA ASP A 93 4.17 -15.24 14.33
C ASP A 93 3.14 -15.56 15.43
N PRO A 94 2.38 -14.56 15.91
CA PRO A 94 1.36 -14.80 16.93
C PRO A 94 0.33 -15.85 16.47
N ALA A 95 0.06 -16.84 17.32
CA ALA A 95 -0.88 -17.93 17.04
C ALA A 95 -2.36 -17.47 17.04
N ARG A 96 -2.63 -16.28 17.61
CA ARG A 96 -3.98 -15.69 17.69
C ARG A 96 -4.32 -14.96 16.38
N ARG A 97 -5.49 -15.26 15.83
CA ARG A 97 -6.09 -14.56 14.69
C ARG A 97 -7.42 -13.96 15.10
N MET A 98 -7.63 -12.70 14.75
CA MET A 98 -8.93 -12.04 14.93
C MET A 98 -9.80 -12.30 13.71
N VAL A 99 -11.06 -12.64 13.96
CA VAL A 99 -12.11 -12.83 12.96
C VAL A 99 -13.32 -12.00 13.40
N ILE A 100 -14.12 -11.56 12.43
CA ILE A 100 -15.39 -10.89 12.69
C ILE A 100 -16.50 -11.85 12.29
N ASN A 101 -17.40 -12.17 13.23
CA ASN A 101 -18.63 -12.88 12.94
C ASN A 101 -19.61 -11.91 12.27
N ASP A 102 -19.87 -12.10 10.98
CA ASP A 102 -20.70 -11.20 10.20
C ASP A 102 -22.19 -11.29 10.54
N LEU A 103 -22.64 -12.36 11.20
CA LEU A 103 -24.02 -12.47 11.72
C LEU A 103 -24.26 -11.59 12.95
N VAL A 104 -23.19 -11.20 13.66
CA VAL A 104 -23.26 -10.31 14.84
C VAL A 104 -22.82 -8.88 14.48
N CYS A 105 -22.12 -8.71 13.36
CA CYS A 105 -21.58 -7.43 12.97
C CYS A 105 -22.70 -6.48 12.50
N GLU A 106 -22.78 -5.29 13.10
CA GLU A 106 -23.73 -4.25 12.67
C GLU A 106 -23.14 -3.30 11.61
N GLY A 107 -21.89 -3.49 11.17
CA GLY A 107 -21.27 -2.64 10.17
C GLY A 107 -20.87 -1.23 10.66
N CYS A 108 -21.01 -0.93 11.95
CA CYS A 108 -20.80 0.39 12.58
C CYS A 108 -19.43 1.07 12.32
N GLY A 109 -18.41 0.28 11.97
CA GLY A 109 -17.08 0.79 11.59
C GLY A 109 -16.19 1.22 12.76
N ASP A 110 -16.58 0.98 14.01
CA ASP A 110 -15.77 1.36 15.19
C ASP A 110 -14.39 0.70 15.17
N CYS A 111 -14.31 -0.57 14.77
CA CYS A 111 -13.05 -1.28 14.57
C CYS A 111 -12.11 -0.57 13.59
N GLY A 112 -12.64 0.02 12.52
CA GLY A 112 -11.87 0.80 11.55
C GLY A 112 -11.44 2.15 12.11
N ARG A 113 -12.31 2.82 12.89
CA ARG A 113 -12.01 4.10 13.54
C ARG A 113 -10.90 3.96 14.58
N LYS A 114 -10.92 2.91 15.40
CA LYS A 114 -9.91 2.65 16.44
C LYS A 114 -8.56 2.22 15.86
N SER A 115 -8.58 1.33 14.87
CA SER A 115 -7.34 0.74 14.35
C SER A 115 -6.73 1.47 13.17
N ASN A 116 -7.50 2.29 12.45
CA ASN A 116 -7.10 2.82 11.14
C ASN A 116 -6.56 1.69 10.21
N CYS A 117 -7.14 0.49 10.31
CA CYS A 117 -6.56 -0.71 9.72
C CYS A 117 -7.14 -1.03 8.34
N LEU A 118 -6.28 -1.00 7.32
CA LEU A 118 -6.62 -1.40 5.94
C LEU A 118 -6.99 -2.88 5.80
N SER A 119 -6.72 -3.73 6.80
CA SER A 119 -7.16 -5.13 6.75
C SER A 119 -8.61 -5.31 7.19
N VAL A 120 -9.26 -4.28 7.74
CA VAL A 120 -10.71 -4.29 8.01
C VAL A 120 -11.44 -3.89 6.73
N GLN A 121 -12.03 -4.88 6.06
CA GLN A 121 -12.65 -4.73 4.75
C GLN A 121 -14.17 -4.87 4.85
N PRO A 122 -14.94 -4.27 3.91
CA PRO A 122 -16.37 -4.49 3.83
C PRO A 122 -16.65 -5.94 3.41
N LYS A 123 -17.76 -6.50 3.89
CA LYS A 123 -18.30 -7.80 3.49
C LYS A 123 -19.79 -7.61 3.16
N PRO A 124 -20.19 -7.66 1.88
CA PRO A 124 -21.61 -7.72 1.54
C PRO A 124 -22.24 -8.99 2.11
N THR A 125 -23.37 -8.86 2.80
CA THR A 125 -24.20 -9.97 3.27
C THR A 125 -25.68 -9.66 3.00
N GLU A 126 -26.55 -10.64 3.21
CA GLU A 126 -28.01 -10.46 3.14
C GLU A 126 -28.55 -9.41 4.13
N PHE A 127 -27.81 -9.16 5.23
CA PHE A 127 -28.14 -8.18 6.27
C PHE A 127 -27.42 -6.83 6.07
N GLY A 128 -27.01 -6.53 4.84
CA GLY A 128 -26.28 -5.31 4.47
C GLY A 128 -24.76 -5.45 4.53
N VAL A 129 -24.05 -4.32 4.49
CA VAL A 129 -22.58 -4.30 4.45
C VAL A 129 -22.02 -4.48 5.87
N LYS A 130 -21.42 -5.64 6.11
CA LYS A 130 -20.73 -5.97 7.37
C LYS A 130 -19.22 -5.77 7.23
N ARG A 131 -18.45 -6.21 8.24
CA ARG A 131 -16.98 -6.12 8.26
C ARG A 131 -16.35 -7.51 8.28
N ARG A 132 -15.17 -7.62 7.68
CA ARG A 132 -14.30 -8.79 7.76
C ARG A 132 -12.85 -8.37 7.93
N ILE A 133 -12.04 -9.21 8.57
CA ILE A 133 -10.59 -9.03 8.59
C ILE A 133 -9.99 -9.85 7.46
N ASP A 134 -9.31 -9.18 6.54
CA ASP A 134 -8.46 -9.82 5.55
C ASP A 134 -7.23 -10.45 6.23
N GLN A 135 -7.26 -11.77 6.35
CA GLN A 135 -6.24 -12.57 7.02
C GLN A 135 -4.90 -12.61 6.27
N SER A 136 -4.91 -12.28 4.97
CA SER A 136 -3.71 -12.27 4.14
C SER A 136 -2.86 -11.01 4.39
N SER A 137 -3.52 -9.89 4.72
CA SER A 137 -2.88 -8.60 4.94
C SER A 137 -2.75 -8.20 6.42
N CYS A 138 -3.49 -8.84 7.33
CA CYS A 138 -3.50 -8.53 8.76
C CYS A 138 -2.11 -8.60 9.42
N ASN A 139 -1.74 -7.56 10.19
CA ASN A 139 -0.46 -7.50 10.90
C ASN A 139 -0.50 -8.15 12.29
N LYS A 140 -1.67 -8.59 12.77
CA LYS A 140 -1.86 -9.18 14.09
C LYS A 140 -1.35 -8.28 15.24
N ASP A 141 -1.62 -6.98 15.15
CA ASP A 141 -1.39 -6.01 16.25
C ASP A 141 -2.61 -5.85 17.16
N TYR A 142 -3.74 -6.47 16.79
CA TYR A 142 -4.99 -6.56 17.55
C TYR A 142 -5.67 -5.25 17.89
N SER A 143 -5.17 -4.11 17.42
CA SER A 143 -5.74 -2.76 17.64
C SER A 143 -7.22 -2.63 17.25
N CYS A 144 -7.67 -3.45 16.30
CA CYS A 144 -9.09 -3.50 15.91
C CYS A 144 -10.01 -3.99 17.04
N ALA A 145 -9.49 -4.76 18.00
CA ALA A 145 -10.22 -5.29 19.15
C ALA A 145 -10.41 -4.26 20.28
N ASP A 146 -9.72 -3.12 20.21
CA ASP A 146 -9.90 -2.01 21.17
C ASP A 146 -11.23 -1.25 20.91
N GLY A 147 -11.91 -1.58 19.82
CA GLY A 147 -13.27 -1.12 19.54
C GLY A 147 -14.32 -1.90 20.32
N PHE A 148 -15.43 -1.24 20.63
CA PHE A 148 -16.54 -1.87 21.32
C PHE A 148 -17.41 -2.62 20.30
N CYS A 149 -17.00 -3.85 19.97
CA CYS A 149 -17.66 -4.65 18.95
C CYS A 149 -17.86 -6.10 19.41
N PRO A 150 -19.11 -6.55 19.64
CA PRO A 150 -19.39 -7.91 20.12
C PRO A 150 -19.13 -8.99 19.06
N SER A 151 -18.88 -8.60 17.80
CA SER A 151 -18.66 -9.54 16.69
C SER A 151 -17.24 -10.11 16.62
N PHE A 152 -16.30 -9.66 17.46
CA PHE A 152 -14.93 -10.15 17.44
C PHE A 152 -14.80 -11.54 18.04
N VAL A 153 -14.19 -12.43 17.27
CA VAL A 153 -13.84 -13.79 17.68
C VAL A 153 -12.33 -13.99 17.53
N SER A 154 -11.70 -14.62 18.52
CA SER A 154 -10.29 -14.99 18.47
C SER A 154 -10.14 -16.47 18.17
N VAL A 155 -9.38 -16.82 17.14
CA VAL A 155 -8.98 -18.20 16.84
C VAL A 155 -7.52 -18.37 17.24
N VAL A 156 -7.24 -19.28 18.17
CA VAL A 156 -5.88 -19.55 18.66
C VAL A 156 -5.38 -20.87 18.07
N GLY A 157 -4.18 -20.88 17.51
CA GLY A 157 -3.56 -22.09 16.92
C GLY A 157 -4.12 -22.51 15.56
N GLY A 158 -5.22 -21.89 15.11
CA GLY A 158 -5.80 -22.12 13.80
C GLY A 158 -4.90 -21.66 12.65
N ARG A 159 -4.87 -22.47 11.59
CA ARG A 159 -4.17 -22.15 10.33
C ARG A 159 -5.18 -21.80 9.25
N LEU A 160 -4.82 -20.87 8.36
CA LEU A 160 -5.63 -20.61 7.17
C LEU A 160 -5.60 -21.85 6.30
N ARG A 161 -6.79 -22.31 5.88
CA ARG A 161 -6.90 -23.34 4.86
C ARG A 161 -6.25 -22.81 3.59
N LYS A 162 -5.22 -23.50 3.11
CA LYS A 162 -4.66 -23.21 1.79
C LYS A 162 -5.64 -23.71 0.73
N PRO A 163 -5.93 -22.92 -0.30
CA PRO A 163 -6.68 -23.43 -1.44
C PRO A 163 -5.86 -24.54 -2.11
N ASP A 164 -6.57 -25.55 -2.59
CA ASP A 164 -6.01 -26.64 -3.37
C ASP A 164 -5.65 -26.10 -4.77
N PRO A 165 -4.36 -26.07 -5.15
CA PRO A 165 -3.91 -25.48 -6.41
C PRO A 165 -4.61 -26.08 -7.63
N ASP A 166 -4.82 -27.40 -7.63
CA ASP A 166 -5.39 -28.11 -8.76
C ASP A 166 -6.87 -27.75 -8.92
N LYS A 167 -7.60 -27.62 -7.79
CA LYS A 167 -8.99 -27.15 -7.81
C LYS A 167 -9.11 -25.70 -8.23
N VAL A 168 -8.15 -24.85 -7.85
CA VAL A 168 -8.13 -23.46 -8.31
C VAL A 168 -7.88 -23.40 -9.81
N ALA A 169 -6.92 -24.15 -10.33
CA ALA A 169 -6.64 -24.22 -11.75
C ALA A 169 -7.85 -24.74 -12.54
N ALA A 170 -8.46 -25.84 -12.09
CA ALA A 170 -9.65 -26.41 -12.71
C ALA A 170 -10.84 -25.44 -12.72
N ARG A 171 -11.05 -24.68 -11.62
CA ARG A 171 -12.15 -23.70 -11.53
C ARG A 171 -12.07 -22.62 -12.62
N PHE A 172 -10.88 -22.21 -13.00
CA PHE A 172 -10.68 -21.16 -14.00
C PHE A 172 -10.31 -21.70 -15.38
N ALA A 173 -10.15 -23.02 -15.55
CA ALA A 173 -9.68 -23.62 -16.80
C ALA A 173 -10.62 -23.29 -17.96
N ASP A 174 -11.93 -23.51 -17.78
CA ASP A 174 -12.93 -23.25 -18.81
C ASP A 174 -13.06 -21.75 -19.11
N GLU A 175 -13.05 -20.90 -18.08
CA GLU A 175 -13.08 -19.44 -18.25
C GLU A 175 -11.84 -18.94 -19.00
N LEU A 176 -10.65 -19.46 -18.67
CA LEU A 176 -9.40 -19.07 -19.31
C LEU A 176 -9.32 -19.57 -20.76
N ALA A 177 -9.84 -20.76 -21.04
CA ALA A 177 -9.94 -21.32 -22.39
C ALA A 177 -10.98 -20.57 -23.25
N ALA A 178 -12.04 -20.05 -22.63
CA ALA A 178 -13.07 -19.26 -23.30
C ALA A 178 -12.66 -17.80 -23.53
N LEU A 179 -11.57 -17.32 -22.90
CA LEU A 179 -11.07 -15.97 -23.17
C LEU A 179 -10.68 -15.87 -24.66
N PRO A 180 -11.20 -14.87 -25.39
CA PRO A 180 -10.79 -14.67 -26.75
C PRO A 180 -9.28 -14.40 -26.78
N LEU A 181 -8.60 -15.02 -27.75
CA LEU A 181 -7.21 -14.66 -28.02
C LEU A 181 -7.13 -13.15 -28.29
N PRO A 182 -6.06 -12.47 -27.83
CA PRO A 182 -5.90 -11.05 -28.09
C PRO A 182 -6.05 -10.80 -29.58
N HIS A 183 -7.02 -9.96 -29.95
CA HIS A 183 -7.20 -9.61 -31.34
C HIS A 183 -5.98 -8.81 -31.78
N ARG A 184 -5.09 -9.45 -32.55
CA ARG A 184 -4.02 -8.77 -33.28
C ARG A 184 -4.67 -8.08 -34.48
N GLY A 185 -5.41 -7.01 -34.22
CA GLY A 185 -5.94 -6.18 -35.30
C GLY A 185 -4.76 -5.66 -36.11
N ALA A 186 -4.65 -6.08 -37.37
CA ALA A 186 -3.87 -5.33 -38.34
C ALA A 186 -4.68 -4.05 -38.57
N ALA A 187 -4.20 -2.92 -38.06
CA ALA A 187 -4.80 -1.64 -38.40
C ALA A 187 -4.75 -1.49 -39.92
N GLU A 188 -5.90 -1.30 -40.56
CA GLU A 188 -6.02 -1.27 -42.02
C GLU A 188 -5.56 0.09 -42.60
N ASP A 189 -5.32 1.11 -41.76
CA ASP A 189 -4.83 2.43 -42.15
C ASP A 189 -3.35 2.66 -41.74
N PRO A 190 -2.43 2.83 -42.70
CA PRO A 190 -1.02 3.17 -42.45
C PRO A 190 -0.80 4.46 -41.61
N ALA A 191 -1.74 5.40 -41.63
CA ALA A 191 -1.68 6.62 -40.80
C ALA A 191 -2.03 6.34 -39.32
N GLU A 192 -2.90 5.35 -39.06
CA GLU A 192 -3.18 4.85 -37.72
C GLU A 192 -2.00 4.01 -37.19
N MET A 193 -1.37 3.18 -38.04
CA MET A 193 -0.13 2.45 -37.68
C MET A 193 1.01 3.38 -37.20
N LEU A 194 1.18 4.56 -37.82
CA LEU A 194 2.22 5.52 -37.42
C LEU A 194 1.92 6.20 -36.06
N ALA A 195 0.64 6.22 -35.67
CA ALA A 195 0.15 6.67 -34.37
C ALA A 195 0.03 5.53 -33.33
N GLU A 196 0.01 4.27 -33.78
CA GLU A 196 -0.10 3.04 -32.98
C GLU A 196 1.23 2.34 -32.69
N SER A 197 2.33 2.76 -33.32
CA SER A 197 3.68 2.20 -33.08
C SER A 197 4.22 2.43 -31.66
N LEU A 198 3.51 3.21 -30.84
CA LEU A 198 3.85 3.53 -29.46
C LEU A 198 2.60 3.36 -28.59
N ALA A 199 2.59 2.32 -27.77
CA ALA A 199 1.58 2.09 -26.75
C ALA A 199 1.91 2.91 -25.49
N GLU A 200 1.04 3.85 -25.09
CA GLU A 200 1.18 4.66 -23.87
C GLU A 200 0.14 4.20 -22.83
N ILE A 201 0.58 3.39 -21.87
CA ILE A 201 -0.28 2.74 -20.86
C ILE A 201 0.04 3.32 -19.47
N LEU A 202 -0.97 3.91 -18.84
CA LEU A 202 -0.89 4.35 -17.45
C LEU A 202 -1.52 3.29 -16.53
N ILE A 203 -0.77 2.81 -15.54
CA ILE A 203 -1.27 1.87 -14.53
C ILE A 203 -1.28 2.61 -13.19
N VAL A 204 -2.43 2.66 -12.54
CA VAL A 204 -2.60 3.43 -11.31
C VAL A 204 -3.25 2.60 -10.23
N GLY A 205 -2.79 2.78 -9.00
CA GLY A 205 -3.34 2.08 -7.87
C GLY A 205 -2.73 2.51 -6.56
N VAL A 206 -2.89 1.66 -5.55
CA VAL A 206 -2.42 1.91 -4.19
C VAL A 206 -1.17 1.09 -3.91
N GLY A 207 -0.21 1.66 -3.17
CA GLY A 207 1.00 0.96 -2.75
C GLY A 207 0.68 -0.40 -2.10
N GLY A 208 1.24 -1.46 -2.66
CA GLY A 208 1.03 -2.85 -2.22
C GLY A 208 -0.04 -3.64 -3.00
N THR A 209 -0.71 -3.04 -3.99
CA THR A 209 -1.69 -3.74 -4.84
C THR A 209 -1.11 -4.31 -6.14
N GLY A 210 0.21 -4.31 -6.30
CA GLY A 210 0.88 -4.90 -7.46
C GLY A 210 0.97 -4.01 -8.71
N VAL A 211 0.68 -2.71 -8.61
CA VAL A 211 0.74 -1.74 -9.74
C VAL A 211 2.05 -1.84 -10.53
N VAL A 212 3.19 -1.80 -9.83
CA VAL A 212 4.52 -1.91 -10.45
C VAL A 212 4.78 -3.29 -11.02
N THR A 213 4.23 -4.34 -10.39
CA THR A 213 4.33 -5.70 -10.91
C THR A 213 3.61 -5.84 -12.25
N ILE A 214 2.44 -5.21 -12.42
CA ILE A 214 1.72 -5.21 -13.69
C ILE A 214 2.58 -4.53 -14.77
N GLY A 215 3.18 -3.36 -14.47
CA GLY A 215 4.09 -2.67 -15.39
C GLY A 215 5.28 -3.54 -15.81
N ALA A 216 5.93 -4.19 -14.85
CA ALA A 216 7.06 -5.09 -15.11
C ALA A 216 6.67 -6.33 -15.93
N VAL A 217 5.51 -6.94 -15.66
CA VAL A 217 5.01 -8.11 -16.41
C VAL A 217 4.71 -7.73 -17.85
N LEU A 218 4.06 -6.59 -18.08
CA LEU A 218 3.77 -6.10 -19.43
C LEU A 218 5.05 -5.71 -20.19
N ALA A 219 6.04 -5.10 -19.52
CA ALA A 219 7.34 -4.81 -20.10
C ALA A 219 8.08 -6.08 -20.51
N MET A 220 8.04 -7.13 -19.68
CA MET A 220 8.60 -8.44 -20.02
C MET A 220 7.87 -9.08 -21.20
N ALA A 221 6.53 -8.99 -21.24
CA ALA A 221 5.76 -9.48 -22.39
C ALA A 221 6.17 -8.77 -23.69
N ALA A 222 6.32 -7.44 -23.66
CA ALA A 222 6.83 -6.68 -24.80
C ALA A 222 8.23 -7.13 -25.23
N HIS A 223 9.13 -7.36 -24.27
CA HIS A 223 10.47 -7.86 -24.55
C HIS A 223 10.46 -9.24 -25.22
N LEU A 224 9.60 -10.16 -24.75
CA LEU A 224 9.44 -11.49 -25.35
C LEU A 224 8.87 -11.43 -26.78
N GLU A 225 8.13 -10.38 -27.12
CA GLU A 225 7.66 -10.09 -28.49
C GLU A 225 8.71 -9.36 -29.35
N GLY A 226 9.91 -9.09 -28.84
CA GLY A 226 10.96 -8.35 -29.55
C GLY A 226 10.73 -6.83 -29.62
N LYS A 227 9.76 -6.31 -28.86
CA LYS A 227 9.46 -4.86 -28.78
C LYS A 227 10.31 -4.20 -27.71
N ALA A 228 10.56 -2.90 -27.89
CA ALA A 228 11.17 -2.06 -26.86
C ALA A 228 10.12 -1.60 -25.84
N SER A 229 10.50 -1.48 -24.57
CA SER A 229 9.65 -0.91 -23.54
C SER A 229 10.39 0.01 -22.57
N SER A 230 9.67 0.95 -21.97
CA SER A 230 10.16 1.85 -20.93
C SER A 230 9.14 1.93 -19.81
N VAL A 231 9.60 1.74 -18.57
CA VAL A 231 8.77 1.78 -17.36
C VAL A 231 9.29 2.86 -16.44
N LEU A 232 8.40 3.73 -15.96
CA LEU A 232 8.69 4.73 -14.95
C LEU A 232 7.66 4.64 -13.82
N ASP A 233 8.12 4.30 -12.62
CA ASP A 233 7.27 4.13 -11.46
C ASP A 233 7.42 5.31 -10.49
N PHE A 234 6.29 5.94 -10.17
CA PHE A 234 6.17 6.88 -9.06
C PHE A 234 5.42 6.20 -7.93
N MET A 235 6.14 5.84 -6.89
CA MET A 235 5.57 5.39 -5.62
C MET A 235 5.51 6.57 -4.67
N GLY A 236 4.31 6.98 -4.23
CA GLY A 236 4.20 7.97 -3.16
C GLY A 236 4.95 7.52 -1.90
N PHE A 237 5.49 8.47 -1.12
CA PHE A 237 6.28 8.19 0.10
C PHE A 237 5.49 7.48 1.23
N ALA A 238 4.18 7.30 1.08
CA ALA A 238 3.35 6.63 2.07
C ALA A 238 3.68 5.13 2.13
N GLN A 239 4.10 4.68 3.31
CA GLN A 239 4.56 3.32 3.61
C GLN A 239 3.51 2.22 3.32
N LYS A 240 2.23 2.58 3.29
CA LYS A 240 1.07 1.82 2.77
C LYS A 240 0.00 2.82 2.34
N GLY A 241 -0.80 2.52 1.33
CA GLY A 241 -1.94 3.37 0.98
C GLY A 241 -1.61 4.57 0.07
N GLY A 242 -0.34 4.81 -0.24
CA GLY A 242 0.07 5.87 -1.15
C GLY A 242 -0.40 5.63 -2.58
N ALA A 243 -0.69 6.71 -3.31
CA ALA A 243 -0.90 6.66 -4.74
C ALA A 243 0.37 6.15 -5.43
N VAL A 244 0.20 5.21 -6.36
CA VAL A 244 1.25 4.69 -7.21
C VAL A 244 0.83 4.87 -8.66
N HIS A 245 1.72 5.43 -9.46
CA HIS A 245 1.56 5.60 -10.90
C HIS A 245 2.72 4.89 -11.60
N SER A 246 2.42 3.92 -12.45
CA SER A 246 3.38 3.26 -13.33
C SER A 246 3.08 3.68 -14.76
N TYR A 247 4.04 4.35 -15.39
CA TYR A 247 3.97 4.78 -16.77
C TYR A 247 4.70 3.74 -17.61
N LEU A 248 3.97 3.05 -18.49
CA LEU A 248 4.52 2.06 -19.40
C LEU A 248 4.40 2.58 -20.83
N ARG A 249 5.52 2.54 -21.55
CA ARG A 249 5.57 2.75 -22.99
C ARG A 249 6.09 1.48 -23.66
N VAL A 250 5.45 1.07 -24.74
CA VAL A 250 5.90 -0.05 -25.59
C VAL A 250 5.96 0.42 -27.02
N ALA A 251 7.06 0.14 -27.72
CA ALA A 251 7.23 0.50 -29.12
C ALA A 251 7.90 -0.65 -29.89
N GLU A 252 7.74 -0.70 -31.20
CA GLU A 252 8.44 -1.67 -32.04
C GLU A 252 9.96 -1.48 -32.02
N ASP A 253 10.43 -0.22 -31.96
CA ASP A 253 11.83 0.16 -31.91
C ASP A 253 12.13 1.04 -30.69
N ALA A 254 13.27 0.81 -30.05
CA ALA A 254 13.80 1.59 -28.94
C ALA A 254 14.02 3.08 -29.31
N ALA A 255 14.33 3.39 -30.58
CA ALA A 255 14.51 4.75 -31.07
C ALA A 255 13.24 5.62 -30.95
N ARG A 256 12.07 5.00 -30.71
CA ARG A 256 10.80 5.70 -30.48
C ARG A 256 10.56 6.03 -29.00
N LEU A 257 11.34 5.48 -28.08
CA LEU A 257 11.20 5.65 -26.63
C LEU A 257 12.03 6.83 -26.12
N ASN A 258 11.71 8.05 -26.58
CA ASN A 258 12.47 9.27 -26.24
C ASN A 258 12.27 9.76 -24.80
N GLN A 259 11.25 9.27 -24.10
CA GLN A 259 10.96 9.60 -22.70
C GLN A 259 10.11 8.50 -22.06
N ALA A 260 10.22 8.33 -20.75
CA ALA A 260 9.45 7.31 -20.03
C ALA A 260 8.08 7.80 -19.54
N ARG A 261 7.94 9.10 -19.24
CA ARG A 261 6.67 9.67 -18.73
C ARG A 261 5.66 9.83 -19.86
N ILE A 262 4.38 9.59 -19.59
CA ILE A 262 3.29 9.84 -20.55
C ILE A 262 2.92 11.31 -20.52
N ASP A 263 2.82 11.90 -21.71
CA ASP A 263 2.46 13.31 -21.87
C ASP A 263 0.99 13.58 -21.59
N PRO A 264 0.61 14.84 -21.34
CA PRO A 264 -0.78 15.20 -21.16
C PRO A 264 -1.65 14.77 -22.35
N LYS A 265 -2.83 14.19 -22.09
CA LYS A 265 -3.81 13.75 -23.10
C LYS A 265 -3.28 12.71 -24.10
N ARG A 266 -2.26 11.93 -23.73
CA ARG A 266 -1.60 10.94 -24.60
C ARG A 266 -1.80 9.48 -24.22
N ALA A 267 -2.27 9.16 -23.01
CA ALA A 267 -2.52 7.78 -22.63
C ALA A 267 -3.55 7.14 -23.58
N GLN A 268 -3.23 5.97 -24.14
CA GLN A 268 -4.19 5.17 -24.91
C GLN A 268 -4.98 4.23 -24.00
N LEU A 269 -4.35 3.75 -22.93
CA LEU A 269 -4.97 2.87 -21.94
C LEU A 269 -4.65 3.35 -20.53
N VAL A 270 -5.67 3.41 -19.68
CA VAL A 270 -5.51 3.53 -18.23
C VAL A 270 -6.02 2.26 -17.56
N LEU A 271 -5.11 1.54 -16.90
CA LEU A 271 -5.43 0.44 -15.99
C LEU A 271 -5.61 1.00 -14.59
N ALA A 272 -6.87 1.28 -14.23
CA ALA A 272 -7.25 1.84 -12.94
C ALA A 272 -7.47 0.72 -11.91
N CYS A 273 -6.38 0.23 -11.31
CA CYS A 273 -6.43 -0.75 -10.22
C CYS A 273 -7.09 -0.16 -8.95
N ASP A 274 -7.06 1.17 -8.80
CA ASP A 274 -7.85 1.94 -7.85
C ASP A 274 -8.44 3.18 -8.53
N THR A 275 -9.77 3.34 -8.44
CA THR A 275 -10.51 4.41 -9.14
C THR A 275 -10.26 5.79 -8.56
N VAL A 276 -9.96 5.92 -7.27
CA VAL A 276 -9.70 7.22 -6.64
C VAL A 276 -8.33 7.73 -7.03
N VAL A 277 -7.31 6.86 -7.12
CA VAL A 277 -6.01 7.24 -7.67
C VAL A 277 -6.12 7.59 -9.16
N ALA A 278 -6.93 6.83 -9.91
CA ALA A 278 -7.18 7.14 -11.32
C ALA A 278 -7.88 8.48 -11.55
N ALA A 279 -8.68 8.94 -10.58
CA ALA A 279 -9.32 10.24 -10.58
C ALA A 279 -8.41 11.38 -10.07
N SER A 280 -7.15 11.12 -9.72
CA SER A 280 -6.23 12.18 -9.30
C SER A 280 -5.89 13.12 -10.45
N PRO A 281 -5.54 14.39 -10.18
CA PRO A 281 -5.12 15.34 -11.21
C PRO A 281 -3.97 14.81 -12.08
N GLU A 282 -3.00 14.12 -11.49
CA GLU A 282 -1.84 13.55 -12.19
C GLU A 282 -2.25 12.46 -13.18
N ALA A 283 -3.18 11.59 -12.81
CA ALA A 283 -3.69 10.54 -13.68
C ALA A 283 -4.56 11.14 -14.79
N LEU A 284 -5.54 11.98 -14.43
CA LEU A 284 -6.48 12.60 -15.36
C LEU A 284 -5.79 13.50 -16.39
N LYS A 285 -4.65 14.12 -16.05
CA LYS A 285 -3.86 14.91 -17.00
C LYS A 285 -3.44 14.11 -18.25
N THR A 286 -3.25 12.80 -18.12
CA THR A 286 -2.84 11.94 -19.25
C THR A 286 -4.01 11.47 -20.12
N VAL A 287 -5.25 11.64 -19.66
CA VAL A 287 -6.48 11.16 -20.30
C VAL A 287 -6.98 12.14 -21.38
N ARG A 288 -7.43 11.59 -22.51
CA ARG A 288 -8.10 12.32 -23.59
C ARG A 288 -9.43 11.69 -23.94
N LEU A 289 -10.49 12.50 -23.88
CA LEU A 289 -11.84 12.10 -24.30
C LEU A 289 -11.83 11.58 -25.75
N GLY A 290 -12.50 10.46 -25.98
CA GLY A 290 -12.61 9.82 -27.30
C GLY A 290 -11.36 9.08 -27.77
N ARG A 291 -10.25 9.09 -27.01
CA ARG A 291 -9.01 8.36 -27.37
C ARG A 291 -8.55 7.38 -26.29
N THR A 292 -8.55 7.82 -25.04
CA THR A 292 -8.08 6.99 -23.94
C THR A 292 -9.15 5.98 -23.55
N ARG A 293 -8.82 4.69 -23.56
CA ARG A 293 -9.64 3.64 -22.97
C ARG A 293 -9.28 3.48 -21.50
N VAL A 294 -10.28 3.34 -20.64
CA VAL A 294 -10.08 3.15 -19.20
C VAL A 294 -10.67 1.80 -18.79
N VAL A 295 -9.85 0.96 -18.19
CA VAL A 295 -10.29 -0.29 -17.55
C VAL A 295 -10.14 -0.10 -16.05
N ALA A 296 -11.26 -0.07 -15.34
CA ALA A 296 -11.30 0.23 -13.92
C ALA A 296 -11.71 -0.98 -13.10
N ASN A 297 -10.98 -1.22 -12.02
CA ASN A 297 -11.38 -2.15 -10.99
C ASN A 297 -12.58 -1.57 -10.22
N ALA A 298 -13.76 -2.18 -10.39
CA ALA A 298 -14.98 -1.78 -9.70
C ALA A 298 -15.03 -2.22 -8.22
N HIS A 299 -14.06 -3.02 -7.76
CA HIS A 299 -14.02 -3.47 -6.37
C HIS A 299 -13.63 -2.34 -5.42
N VAL A 300 -14.58 -1.88 -4.60
CA VAL A 300 -14.37 -0.85 -3.58
C VAL A 300 -13.72 -1.47 -2.34
N ALA A 301 -12.45 -1.16 -2.09
CA ALA A 301 -11.80 -1.43 -0.81
C ALA A 301 -12.01 -0.25 0.16
N LEU A 302 -12.12 -0.51 1.47
CA LEU A 302 -12.24 0.58 2.43
C LEU A 302 -10.96 1.42 2.45
N ARG A 303 -11.11 2.73 2.24
CA ARG A 303 -10.07 3.70 2.58
C ARG A 303 -10.40 4.28 3.94
N ILE A 304 -9.45 4.24 4.86
CA ILE A 304 -9.55 5.15 6.00
C ILE A 304 -9.17 6.53 5.48
N SER A 305 -10.14 7.42 5.46
CA SER A 305 -9.88 8.85 5.32
C SER A 305 -9.05 9.27 6.53
N ALA A 306 -7.77 9.58 6.32
CA ALA A 306 -7.06 10.44 7.27
C ALA A 306 -7.82 11.78 7.28
N ASN A 307 -8.48 12.09 8.39
CA ASN A 307 -9.14 13.36 8.70
C ASN A 307 -9.55 14.25 7.51
N SER A 308 -10.81 14.14 7.10
CA SER A 308 -11.52 15.27 6.50
C SER A 308 -12.95 15.27 7.01
N PRO A 309 -13.33 16.19 7.92
CA PRO A 309 -14.72 16.46 8.21
C PRO A 309 -15.24 17.35 7.06
N ARG A 310 -15.36 16.80 5.86
CA ARG A 310 -16.18 17.42 4.82
C ARG A 310 -17.33 16.48 4.52
N ARG A 311 -18.45 16.76 5.18
CA ARG A 311 -19.78 16.37 4.71
C ARG A 311 -19.86 16.82 3.25
N PHE A 312 -19.94 15.86 2.34
CA PHE A 312 -20.49 16.13 1.01
C PHE A 312 -21.99 16.29 1.24
N GLY A 313 -22.45 17.54 1.22
CA GLY A 313 -23.83 17.88 0.90
C GLY A 313 -24.00 17.94 -0.61
#